data_AF-A0A7T0JS10-F1
#
_entry.id   AF-A0A7T0JS10-F1
#
_cell.length_a   1.000
_cell.length_b   1.000
_cell.length_c   1.000
_cell.angle_alpha   90.00
_cell.angle_beta   90.00
_cell.angle_gamma   90.00
#
_symmetry.space_group_name_H-M   'P 1'
#
loop_
_entity.id
_entity.type
_entity.pdbx_description
1 polymer ?
#
loop_
_entity_poly.entity_id
_entity_poly.type
_entity_poly.pdbx_seq_one_letter_code
_entity_poly.pdbx_strand_id
1 'polypeptide(L)'
;MRIFNFSLVRTLGLFMLLCVTHNQASATPSDDPDILARRGQQKPPQTASEPPTLTLDKPAGGWTSAMQITVAGTCSDPAADPIVVNINGVRYYVRNANGGFSRAFPAAKGKNSVIAECSNSSGVAKASTVVDAVISPIPLKVVLTSDSDGVYTDLHIYEPDKSHVYWADTNSDSGGIFFLNQNGDSFDQAGYGPYLYVHPAPPVGVFRIDANYWPGGAVQHTLANLDIILDEGLPTESRRQIQKPLARPGETKTLAYVAIQGNRQPAKIYVPGQDAERDMPAEIRDYISHEPKREGEDNGEAAGELGYLLPEDESALRQVVTNVALLQARKLSPLWEPKQRDCAGLVRFAYRTALEQRDAKRTAKLGIPAKLNLPPLSEQARQLLPQYPRIWQTGLDNGNPRYGHFADAETLIGYNFRLKSRELASARSGDLLVYQKPLINDEPYHLMLFAAGRAENLAVYHNGAQGDEAQVRVVRVSELLESPDPVWIPRAENPYFLGVYEWNRLRPQNA
;
A
#
# COMPACT_ATOMS: atom_id res chain seq x y z
N MET A 1 -88.76 26.11 -2.33
CA MET A 1 -88.13 26.84 -1.21
C MET A 1 -87.63 25.80 -0.22
N ARG A 2 -86.30 25.73 0.02
CA ARG A 2 -85.52 25.21 1.19
C ARG A 2 -86.15 24.12 2.10
N ILE A 3 -85.52 23.08 2.69
CA ILE A 3 -84.17 22.47 2.91
C ILE A 3 -84.53 21.08 3.57
N PHE A 4 -83.82 19.95 3.37
CA PHE A 4 -82.93 19.25 4.34
C PHE A 4 -82.49 17.91 3.68
N ASN A 5 -81.22 17.74 3.29
CA ASN A 5 -80.10 17.14 4.04
C ASN A 5 -80.25 15.66 4.42
N PHE A 6 -79.64 14.78 3.61
CA PHE A 6 -79.27 13.41 3.99
C PHE A 6 -77.74 13.28 3.98
N SER A 7 -77.20 12.89 5.13
CA SER A 7 -75.79 12.60 5.38
C SER A 7 -75.44 11.24 4.78
N LEU A 8 -74.39 11.18 3.95
CA LEU A 8 -73.70 9.93 3.63
C LEU A 8 -72.18 10.15 3.75
N VAL A 9 -71.59 9.40 4.67
CA VAL A 9 -70.18 9.37 5.04
C VAL A 9 -69.33 9.00 3.82
N ARG A 10 -68.36 9.87 3.46
CA ARG A 10 -67.32 9.58 2.46
C ARG A 10 -66.07 9.03 3.16
N THR A 11 -65.80 7.75 2.96
CA THR A 11 -64.53 7.10 3.29
C THR A 11 -63.45 7.61 2.32
N LEU A 12 -62.41 8.25 2.85
CA LEU A 12 -61.23 8.66 2.08
C LEU A 12 -60.38 7.42 1.77
N GLY A 13 -60.39 6.96 0.52
CA GLY A 13 -59.45 5.95 0.02
C GLY A 13 -58.12 6.62 -0.34
N LEU A 14 -57.09 6.39 0.47
CA LEU A 14 -55.73 6.85 0.23
C LEU A 14 -55.09 5.95 -0.85
N PHE A 15 -54.98 6.45 -2.09
CA PHE A 15 -54.21 5.81 -3.15
C PHE A 15 -52.71 5.99 -2.84
N MET A 16 -52.08 4.96 -2.27
CA MET A 16 -50.63 4.91 -2.11
C MET A 16 -50.01 4.60 -3.47
N LEU A 17 -49.46 5.63 -4.12
CA LEU A 17 -48.64 5.50 -5.31
C LEU A 17 -47.33 4.81 -4.89
N LEU A 18 -47.23 3.49 -5.10
CA LEU A 18 -45.96 2.76 -4.96
C LEU A 18 -45.01 3.22 -6.07
N CYS A 19 -44.23 4.26 -5.78
CA CYS A 19 -43.02 4.57 -6.52
C CYS A 19 -42.04 3.41 -6.31
N VAL A 20 -42.01 2.47 -7.25
CA VAL A 20 -40.90 1.52 -7.39
C VAL A 20 -39.68 2.32 -7.83
N THR A 21 -38.91 2.81 -6.87
CA THR A 21 -37.59 3.38 -7.13
C THR A 21 -36.71 2.27 -7.68
N HIS A 22 -36.49 2.30 -9.00
CA HIS A 22 -35.40 1.55 -9.59
C HIS A 22 -34.10 2.13 -9.02
N ASN A 23 -33.52 1.47 -8.03
CA ASN A 23 -32.14 1.72 -7.59
C ASN A 23 -31.20 1.36 -8.74
N GLN A 24 -31.11 2.21 -9.76
CA GLN A 24 -29.91 2.27 -10.58
C GLN A 24 -28.84 2.88 -9.67
N ALA A 25 -27.86 2.06 -9.31
CA ALA A 25 -26.69 2.53 -8.58
C ALA A 25 -26.06 3.67 -9.39
N SER A 26 -26.20 4.91 -8.90
CA SER A 26 -25.50 6.05 -9.46
C SER A 26 -24.00 5.76 -9.37
N ALA A 27 -23.39 5.54 -10.52
CA ALA A 27 -21.99 5.19 -10.65
C ALA A 27 -21.13 6.44 -10.43
N THR A 28 -20.44 6.53 -9.29
CA THR A 28 -19.39 7.53 -9.05
C THR A 28 -18.23 7.27 -10.03
N PRO A 29 -17.76 8.28 -10.79
CA PRO A 29 -16.67 8.11 -11.76
C PRO A 29 -15.28 8.25 -11.09
N SER A 30 -14.21 7.89 -11.81
CA SER A 30 -12.83 7.97 -11.29
C SER A 30 -12.32 9.39 -11.06
N ASP A 31 -12.91 10.37 -11.73
CA ASP A 31 -12.63 11.81 -11.63
C ASP A 31 -13.47 12.53 -10.55
N ASP A 32 -14.22 11.78 -9.73
CA ASP A 32 -14.99 12.36 -8.64
C ASP A 32 -14.07 13.03 -7.58
N PRO A 33 -14.39 14.24 -7.10
CA PRO A 33 -13.55 14.96 -6.15
C PRO A 33 -13.23 14.20 -4.86
N ASP A 34 -14.17 13.41 -4.33
CA ASP A 34 -13.94 12.58 -3.13
C ASP A 34 -13.04 11.38 -3.43
N ILE A 35 -13.00 10.91 -4.68
CA ILE A 35 -12.06 9.88 -5.14
C ILE A 35 -10.66 10.47 -5.35
N LEU A 36 -10.57 11.60 -6.05
CA LEU A 36 -9.30 12.30 -6.30
C LEU A 36 -8.62 12.77 -5.00
N ALA A 37 -9.40 13.19 -4.00
CA ALA A 37 -8.88 13.55 -2.68
C ALA A 37 -8.25 12.36 -1.93
N ARG A 38 -8.58 11.12 -2.31
CA ARG A 38 -8.05 9.88 -1.72
C ARG A 38 -6.99 9.18 -2.57
N ARG A 39 -6.69 9.67 -3.77
CA ARG A 39 -5.59 9.17 -4.60
C ARG A 39 -4.27 9.75 -4.13
N GLY A 40 -3.20 8.96 -4.16
CA GLY A 40 -1.89 9.45 -3.77
C GLY A 40 -1.45 10.64 -4.61
N GLN A 41 -1.30 11.80 -3.99
CA GLN A 41 -0.83 13.00 -4.68
C GLN A 41 0.70 12.96 -4.77
N GLN A 42 1.23 12.29 -5.79
CA GLN A 42 2.57 12.65 -6.26
C GLN A 42 2.44 14.02 -6.92
N LYS A 43 2.86 15.09 -6.21
CA LYS A 43 2.99 16.41 -6.81
C LYS A 43 3.90 16.28 -8.03
N PRO A 44 3.43 16.61 -9.25
CA PRO A 44 4.32 16.70 -10.39
C PRO A 44 5.44 17.69 -10.03
N PRO A 45 6.70 17.43 -10.40
CA PRO A 45 7.75 18.41 -10.22
C PRO A 45 7.31 19.69 -10.94
N GLN A 46 7.14 20.78 -10.19
CA GLN A 46 6.73 22.05 -10.77
C GLN A 46 7.77 22.47 -11.81
N THR A 47 7.31 23.01 -12.94
CA THR A 47 8.18 23.52 -14.00
C THR A 47 8.91 24.75 -13.46
N ALA A 48 10.20 24.62 -13.16
CA ALA A 48 11.04 25.69 -12.68
C ALA A 48 11.80 26.30 -13.86
N SER A 49 11.99 27.62 -13.86
CA SER A 49 12.69 28.33 -14.94
C SER A 49 14.21 28.27 -14.84
N GLU A 50 14.74 27.94 -13.65
CA GLU A 50 16.18 27.91 -13.38
C GLU A 50 16.53 26.80 -12.37
N PRO A 51 17.76 26.26 -12.40
CA PRO A 51 18.23 25.31 -11.40
C PRO A 51 18.30 26.00 -10.02
N PRO A 52 18.01 25.28 -8.92
CA PRO A 52 18.05 25.86 -7.60
C PRO A 52 19.48 26.18 -7.17
N THR A 53 19.62 26.96 -6.11
CA THR A 53 20.85 27.10 -5.33
C THR A 53 20.59 26.62 -3.90
N LEU A 54 21.63 26.10 -3.24
CA LEU A 54 21.52 25.51 -1.91
C LEU A 54 22.67 26.00 -1.02
N THR A 55 22.37 26.47 0.18
CA THR A 55 23.35 26.71 1.24
C THR A 55 23.17 25.68 2.35
N LEU A 56 24.28 25.34 3.02
CA LEU A 56 24.29 24.46 4.17
C LEU A 56 24.99 25.19 5.33
N ASP A 57 24.18 25.75 6.23
CA ASP A 57 24.62 26.57 7.35
C ASP A 57 25.05 25.71 8.55
N LYS A 58 24.42 24.54 8.71
CA LYS A 58 24.77 23.54 9.72
C LYS A 58 24.89 22.14 9.11
N PRO A 59 25.86 21.34 9.57
CA PRO A 59 26.90 21.72 10.52
C PRO A 59 27.99 22.59 9.87
N ALA A 60 28.58 23.50 10.65
CA ALA A 60 29.70 24.34 10.19
C ALA A 60 31.03 23.57 9.96
N GLY A 61 30.99 22.24 10.09
CA GLY A 61 32.15 21.36 10.12
C GLY A 61 32.85 21.32 11.48
N GLY A 62 34.09 20.82 11.50
CA GLY A 62 34.88 20.72 12.74
C GLY A 62 34.55 19.46 13.53
N TRP A 63 34.38 19.60 14.86
CA TRP A 63 34.07 18.48 15.75
C TRP A 63 32.83 18.74 16.60
N THR A 64 32.17 17.67 17.04
CA THR A 64 31.03 17.72 17.98
C THR A 64 31.12 16.59 18.99
N SER A 65 30.57 16.78 20.20
CA SER A 65 30.35 15.71 21.18
C SER A 65 28.85 15.38 21.33
N ALA A 66 27.99 16.00 20.53
CA ALA A 66 26.56 15.73 20.54
C ALA A 66 26.27 14.42 19.80
N MET A 67 25.31 13.64 20.33
CA MET A 67 24.84 12.42 19.69
C MET A 67 24.00 12.69 18.43
N GLN A 68 23.64 13.95 18.17
CA GLN A 68 22.94 14.39 16.97
C GLN A 68 23.65 15.57 16.31
N ILE A 69 23.59 15.60 14.98
CA ILE A 69 24.06 16.68 14.11
C ILE A 69 22.84 17.36 13.50
N THR A 70 22.69 18.66 13.73
CA THR A 70 21.70 19.47 13.00
C THR A 70 22.20 19.75 11.60
N VAL A 71 21.39 19.37 10.61
CA VAL A 71 21.57 19.69 9.20
C VAL A 71 20.55 20.78 8.86
N ALA A 72 21.04 21.98 8.52
CA ALA A 72 20.18 23.13 8.24
C ALA A 72 20.78 24.04 7.17
N GLY A 73 19.92 24.68 6.40
CA GLY A 73 20.32 25.57 5.32
C GLY A 73 19.13 26.14 4.56
N THR A 74 19.41 26.68 3.37
CA THR A 74 18.39 27.28 2.51
C THR A 74 18.46 26.74 1.09
N CYS A 75 17.30 26.56 0.44
CA CYS A 75 17.17 26.33 -1.00
C CYS A 75 16.44 27.52 -1.64
N SER A 76 16.94 28.02 -2.78
CA SER A 76 16.32 29.15 -3.48
C SER A 76 14.96 28.84 -4.10
N ASP A 77 14.65 27.57 -4.33
CA ASP A 77 13.33 27.13 -4.79
C ASP A 77 12.49 26.67 -3.59
N PRO A 78 11.47 27.45 -3.15
CA PRO A 78 10.63 27.08 -2.02
C PRO A 78 9.66 25.94 -2.34
N ALA A 79 9.48 25.57 -3.61
CA ALA A 79 8.61 24.47 -4.04
C ALA A 79 9.37 23.15 -4.21
N ALA A 80 10.71 23.17 -4.18
CA ALA A 80 11.56 21.99 -4.22
C ALA A 80 11.55 21.25 -2.87
N ASP A 81 10.50 20.46 -2.66
CA ASP A 81 10.29 19.61 -1.48
C ASP A 81 10.19 18.14 -1.93
N PRO A 82 10.86 17.18 -1.28
CA PRO A 82 11.75 17.33 -0.11
C PRO A 82 13.19 17.72 -0.46
N ILE A 83 13.91 18.26 0.53
CA ILE A 83 15.38 18.31 0.53
C ILE A 83 15.90 16.92 0.86
N VAL A 84 16.80 16.40 0.02
CA VAL A 84 17.44 15.10 0.23
C VAL A 84 18.70 15.32 1.05
N VAL A 85 18.82 14.67 2.20
CA VAL A 85 20.02 14.71 3.04
C VAL A 85 20.64 13.32 3.08
N ASN A 86 21.89 13.19 2.66
CA ASN A 86 22.67 11.97 2.81
C ASN A 86 23.68 12.13 3.95
N ILE A 87 23.64 11.24 4.94
CA ILE A 87 24.65 11.17 6.00
C ILE A 87 25.28 9.78 5.98
N ASN A 88 26.58 9.72 5.70
CA ASN A 88 27.35 8.47 5.62
C ASN A 88 26.70 7.39 4.71
N GLY A 89 26.06 7.80 3.62
CA GLY A 89 25.38 6.89 2.70
C GLY A 89 23.89 6.67 2.99
N VAL A 90 23.39 7.04 4.17
CA VAL A 90 21.96 6.92 4.52
C VAL A 90 21.21 8.12 3.99
N ARG A 91 20.12 7.88 3.24
CA ARG A 91 19.30 8.92 2.65
C ARG A 91 18.14 9.28 3.58
N TYR A 92 18.00 10.57 3.84
CA TYR A 92 16.92 11.17 4.60
C TYR A 92 16.19 12.20 3.74
N TYR A 93 14.94 12.47 4.09
CA TYR A 93 14.13 13.50 3.46
C TYR A 93 13.75 14.55 4.52
N VAL A 94 13.99 15.82 4.21
CA VAL A 94 13.71 16.96 5.08
C VAL A 94 12.76 17.90 4.35
N ARG A 95 11.76 18.41 5.07
CA ARG A 95 10.83 19.37 4.49
C ARG A 95 11.52 20.68 4.16
N ASN A 96 11.24 21.16 2.96
CA ASN A 96 11.51 22.53 2.55
C ASN A 96 10.35 23.43 3.00
N ALA A 97 10.55 24.16 4.09
CA ALA A 97 9.60 25.13 4.61
C ALA A 97 9.92 26.52 4.03
N ASN A 98 9.31 26.84 2.88
CA ASN A 98 9.46 28.14 2.21
C ASN A 98 10.93 28.52 1.92
N GLY A 99 11.72 27.58 1.43
CA GLY A 99 13.14 27.77 1.11
C GLY A 99 14.08 27.48 2.29
N GLY A 100 13.58 27.25 3.50
CA GLY A 100 14.40 26.84 4.66
C GLY A 100 14.23 25.37 5.00
N PHE A 101 15.29 24.72 5.46
CA PHE A 101 15.22 23.37 6.02
C PHE A 101 16.12 23.25 7.25
N SER A 102 15.70 22.47 8.24
CA SER A 102 16.49 22.19 9.45
C SER A 102 16.01 20.93 10.12
N ARG A 103 16.90 19.97 10.38
CA ARG A 103 16.59 18.75 11.14
C ARG A 103 17.82 18.17 11.82
N ALA A 104 17.65 17.56 12.99
CA ALA A 104 18.70 16.85 13.71
C ALA A 104 18.70 15.35 13.37
N PHE A 105 19.89 14.77 13.15
CA PHE A 105 20.08 13.36 12.84
C PHE A 105 21.17 12.75 13.73
N PRO A 106 21.13 11.46 14.08
CA PRO A 106 22.17 10.84 14.89
C PRO A 106 23.54 10.90 14.22
N ALA A 107 24.52 11.32 15.00
CA ALA A 107 25.91 11.20 14.62
C ALA A 107 26.36 9.74 14.68
N ALA A 108 27.33 9.38 13.84
CA ALA A 108 28.17 8.22 13.98
C ALA A 108 29.47 8.61 14.66
N LYS A 109 30.15 7.69 15.36
CA LYS A 109 31.48 7.98 15.91
C LYS A 109 32.46 8.30 14.77
N GLY A 110 33.26 9.35 14.95
CA GLY A 110 34.24 9.79 13.97
C GLY A 110 33.62 10.65 12.86
N LYS A 111 34.09 10.48 11.63
CA LYS A 111 33.71 11.37 10.52
C LYS A 111 32.27 11.12 10.06
N ASN A 112 31.49 12.19 10.00
CA ASN A 112 30.15 12.22 9.43
C ASN A 112 30.17 13.10 8.18
N SER A 113 30.00 12.49 7.01
CA SER A 113 29.86 13.22 5.74
C SER A 113 28.39 13.54 5.50
N VAL A 114 28.06 14.82 5.49
CA VAL A 114 26.70 15.33 5.26
C VAL A 114 26.64 15.96 3.89
N ILE A 115 25.71 15.50 3.06
CA ILE A 115 25.41 16.06 1.73
C ILE A 115 23.93 16.40 1.68
N ALA A 116 23.59 17.66 1.42
CA ALA A 116 22.22 18.08 1.16
C ALA A 116 22.04 18.34 -0.34
N GLU A 117 20.89 17.98 -0.88
CA GLU A 117 20.52 18.18 -2.29
C GLU A 117 19.13 18.83 -2.37
N CYS A 118 19.04 19.90 -3.15
CA CYS A 118 17.77 20.51 -3.55
C CYS A 118 17.58 20.32 -5.05
N SER A 119 16.44 19.78 -5.47
CA SER A 119 16.18 19.43 -6.86
C SER A 119 14.85 19.99 -7.33
N ASN A 120 14.83 20.56 -8.53
CA ASN A 120 13.62 20.89 -9.26
C ASN A 120 13.72 20.37 -10.70
N SER A 121 12.73 20.66 -11.54
CA SER A 121 12.70 20.22 -12.94
C SER A 121 13.82 20.80 -13.82
N SER A 122 14.51 21.85 -13.38
CA SER A 122 15.60 22.52 -14.10
C SER A 122 17.00 22.10 -13.62
N GLY A 123 17.13 21.40 -12.49
CA GLY A 123 18.42 20.87 -12.06
C GLY A 123 18.50 20.51 -10.57
N VAL A 124 19.72 20.17 -10.13
CA VAL A 124 20.02 19.78 -8.75
C VAL A 124 21.16 20.64 -8.21
N ALA A 125 20.94 21.26 -7.06
CA ALA A 125 21.96 21.91 -6.25
C ALA A 125 22.42 20.99 -5.13
N LYS A 126 23.72 21.00 -4.83
CA LYS A 126 24.30 20.19 -3.73
C LYS A 126 25.21 21.03 -2.86
N ALA A 127 25.21 20.74 -1.57
CA ALA A 127 26.11 21.32 -0.59
C ALA A 127 26.54 20.22 0.38
N SER A 128 27.81 20.22 0.78
CA SER A 128 28.34 19.17 1.63
C SER A 128 29.28 19.73 2.70
N THR A 129 29.34 19.04 3.82
CA THR A 129 30.22 19.35 4.94
C THR A 129 30.60 18.06 5.66
N VAL A 130 31.68 18.11 6.44
CA VAL A 130 32.13 16.98 7.24
C VAL A 130 32.31 17.45 8.68
N VAL A 131 31.76 16.69 9.62
CA VAL A 131 31.92 16.92 11.06
C VAL A 131 32.42 15.65 11.74
N ASP A 132 33.40 15.77 12.61
CA ASP A 132 33.94 14.67 13.41
C ASP A 132 33.22 14.58 14.75
N ALA A 133 32.48 13.50 15.00
CA ALA A 133 31.74 13.31 16.25
C ALA A 133 32.54 12.46 17.23
N VAL A 134 32.95 13.09 18.32
CA VAL A 134 33.64 12.48 19.46
C VAL A 134 32.61 11.93 20.43
N ILE A 135 31.95 10.85 20.01
CA ILE A 135 30.94 10.13 20.78
C ILE A 135 31.31 8.65 20.93
N SER A 136 30.69 7.99 21.90
CA SER A 136 30.74 6.52 21.98
C SER A 136 30.17 5.90 20.70
N PRO A 137 30.70 4.75 20.24
CA PRO A 137 30.11 4.04 19.11
C PRO A 137 28.65 3.69 19.38
N ILE A 138 27.85 3.62 18.31
CA ILE A 138 26.45 3.18 18.35
C ILE A 138 26.38 1.85 17.58
N PRO A 139 26.38 0.71 18.28
CA PRO A 139 26.47 -0.61 17.64
C PRO A 139 25.28 -1.00 16.79
N LEU A 140 24.08 -0.48 17.06
CA LEU A 140 22.89 -0.74 16.24
C LEU A 140 22.18 0.58 15.94
N LYS A 141 21.96 0.85 14.66
CA LYS A 141 21.16 1.96 14.15
C LYS A 141 20.20 1.44 13.09
N VAL A 142 18.94 1.82 13.21
CA VAL A 142 17.84 1.39 12.35
C VAL A 142 17.10 2.63 11.87
N VAL A 143 17.03 2.84 10.57
CA VAL A 143 16.42 4.01 9.94
C VAL A 143 15.35 3.54 8.97
N LEU A 144 14.09 3.91 9.21
CA LEU A 144 12.98 3.67 8.30
C LEU A 144 12.57 4.96 7.62
N THR A 145 12.60 4.98 6.29
CA THR A 145 12.09 6.08 5.45
C THR A 145 11.06 5.57 4.44
N SER A 146 10.23 6.48 3.96
CA SER A 146 9.23 6.27 2.92
C SER A 146 9.58 7.12 1.69
N ASP A 147 9.27 6.63 0.49
CA ASP A 147 9.42 7.40 -0.75
C ASP A 147 8.18 8.24 -1.10
N SER A 148 7.05 7.97 -0.45
CA SER A 148 5.80 8.71 -0.62
C SER A 148 5.61 9.79 0.45
N ASP A 149 5.06 10.92 0.03
CA ASP A 149 4.56 11.96 0.92
C ASP A 149 3.20 11.55 1.50
N GLY A 150 2.86 11.99 2.72
CA GLY A 150 1.51 11.85 3.28
C GLY A 150 1.18 10.45 3.76
N VAL A 151 2.18 9.58 3.92
CA VAL A 151 2.02 8.25 4.54
C VAL A 151 2.52 8.25 5.98
N TYR A 152 1.88 7.45 6.83
CA TYR A 152 2.39 7.07 8.13
C TYR A 152 3.06 5.70 7.99
N THR A 153 4.35 5.64 8.25
CA THR A 153 5.11 4.38 8.28
C THR A 153 5.84 4.29 9.60
N ASP A 154 5.23 3.63 10.56
CA ASP A 154 5.74 3.56 11.91
C ASP A 154 6.77 2.44 12.05
N LEU A 155 7.90 2.77 12.66
CA LEU A 155 8.93 1.79 13.01
C LEU A 155 8.56 1.14 14.33
N HIS A 156 8.48 -0.20 14.33
CA HIS A 156 8.29 -1.00 15.54
C HIS A 156 9.51 -1.90 15.76
N ILE A 157 10.10 -1.79 16.94
CA ILE A 157 11.26 -2.59 17.36
C ILE A 157 10.82 -3.49 18.50
N TYR A 158 10.96 -4.81 18.31
CA TYR A 158 10.82 -5.78 19.38
C TYR A 158 12.22 -6.18 19.83
N GLU A 159 12.53 -5.93 21.09
CA GLU A 159 13.84 -6.16 21.68
C GLU A 159 13.94 -7.59 22.29
N PRO A 160 15.16 -8.11 22.52
CA PRO A 160 15.36 -9.45 23.08
C PRO A 160 14.71 -9.69 24.46
N ASP A 161 14.54 -8.63 25.25
CA ASP A 161 13.89 -8.65 26.57
C ASP A 161 12.36 -8.59 26.49
N LYS A 162 11.80 -8.58 25.27
CA LYS A 162 10.38 -8.48 24.92
C LYS A 162 9.80 -7.08 25.01
N SER A 163 10.62 -6.04 25.23
CA SER A 163 10.15 -4.66 25.07
C SER A 163 9.74 -4.40 23.62
N HIS A 164 8.66 -3.63 23.44
CA HIS A 164 8.15 -3.21 22.13
C HIS A 164 8.24 -1.70 22.06
N VAL A 165 9.21 -1.21 21.29
CA VAL A 165 9.55 0.21 21.17
C VAL A 165 9.03 0.75 19.86
N TYR A 166 8.19 1.78 19.92
CA TYR A 166 7.56 2.41 18.77
C TYR A 166 7.14 3.85 19.11
N TRP A 167 6.46 4.54 18.20
CA TRP A 167 6.15 5.96 18.38
C TRP A 167 5.29 6.27 19.61
N ALA A 168 4.38 5.38 20.02
CA ALA A 168 3.49 5.61 21.17
C ALA A 168 4.09 5.13 22.50
N ASP A 169 5.03 4.19 22.44
CA ASP A 169 5.84 3.76 23.59
C ASP A 169 7.32 3.71 23.20
N THR A 170 8.03 4.79 23.47
CA THR A 170 9.45 4.92 23.14
C THR A 170 10.35 4.34 24.24
N ASN A 171 9.80 3.73 25.29
CA ASN A 171 10.59 3.18 26.39
C ASN A 171 11.25 1.87 25.98
N SER A 172 12.57 1.79 26.13
CA SER A 172 13.35 0.57 25.98
C SER A 172 13.96 0.21 27.33
N ASP A 173 13.60 -0.96 27.87
CA ASP A 173 14.16 -1.44 29.14
C ASP A 173 15.62 -1.89 28.97
N SER A 174 16.00 -2.31 27.76
CA SER A 174 17.37 -2.66 27.42
C SER A 174 18.28 -1.46 27.12
N GLY A 175 17.71 -0.24 26.99
CA GLY A 175 18.47 1.02 26.84
C GLY A 175 18.63 1.49 25.38
N GLY A 176 17.78 1.02 24.48
CA GLY A 176 17.54 1.60 23.17
C GLY A 176 16.96 3.02 23.23
N ILE A 177 17.17 3.78 22.16
CA ILE A 177 16.73 5.16 22.03
C ILE A 177 15.95 5.28 20.73
N PHE A 178 14.66 5.59 20.84
CA PHE A 178 13.78 5.87 19.71
C PHE A 178 13.67 7.38 19.50
N PHE A 179 13.91 7.84 18.27
CA PHE A 179 13.79 9.24 17.89
C PHE A 179 12.48 9.45 17.15
N LEU A 180 11.57 10.19 17.77
CA LEU A 180 10.30 10.58 17.16
C LEU A 180 10.54 11.51 15.97
N ASN A 181 9.63 11.44 14.99
CA ASN A 181 9.59 12.31 13.82
C ASN A 181 9.05 13.70 14.19
N GLN A 182 9.71 14.39 15.13
CA GLN A 182 9.28 15.69 15.63
C GLN A 182 9.60 16.81 14.62
N ASN A 183 8.55 17.51 14.16
CA ASN A 183 8.65 18.73 13.37
C ASN A 183 7.82 19.83 14.06
N GLY A 184 8.48 20.72 14.80
CA GLY A 184 7.80 21.71 15.64
C GLY A 184 7.13 21.05 16.85
N ASP A 185 5.83 21.30 17.04
CA ASP A 185 5.06 20.82 18.20
C ASP A 185 4.34 19.48 17.96
N SER A 186 4.42 18.90 16.75
CA SER A 186 3.79 17.61 16.42
C SER A 186 4.85 16.53 16.16
N PHE A 187 4.56 15.33 16.66
CA PHE A 187 5.41 14.13 16.62
C PHE A 187 4.89 13.07 15.63
N ASP A 188 3.68 13.29 15.10
CA ASP A 188 2.95 12.37 14.25
C ASP A 188 2.51 13.10 12.96
N GLN A 189 3.48 13.30 12.08
CA GLN A 189 3.27 13.92 10.77
C GLN A 189 3.48 12.91 9.66
N ALA A 190 2.46 12.77 8.82
CA ALA A 190 2.54 12.00 7.59
C ALA A 190 3.65 12.55 6.68
N GLY A 191 4.42 11.67 6.06
CA GLY A 191 5.52 12.04 5.18
C GLY A 191 6.56 10.95 5.02
N TYR A 192 7.76 11.36 4.64
CA TYR A 192 8.84 10.46 4.24
C TYR A 192 9.58 9.75 5.40
N GLY A 193 9.15 9.93 6.66
CA GLY A 193 9.98 9.64 7.84
C GLY A 193 11.12 10.67 8.03
N PRO A 194 12.30 10.31 8.57
CA PRO A 194 12.66 9.01 9.14
C PRO A 194 12.02 8.74 10.51
N TYR A 195 11.71 7.47 10.74
CA TYR A 195 11.58 6.88 12.07
C TYR A 195 12.87 6.14 12.37
N LEU A 196 13.39 6.33 13.57
CA LEU A 196 14.78 6.03 13.83
C LEU A 196 14.93 5.45 15.23
N TYR A 197 15.68 4.36 15.30
CA TYR A 197 16.02 3.72 16.55
C TYR A 197 17.53 3.48 16.58
N VAL A 198 18.15 3.72 17.73
CA VAL A 198 19.55 3.37 17.98
C VAL A 198 19.68 2.63 19.29
N HIS A 199 20.66 1.73 19.38
CA HIS A 199 20.97 1.05 20.62
C HIS A 199 22.48 1.12 20.91
N PRO A 200 22.89 1.86 21.96
CA PRO A 200 24.31 2.02 22.32
C PRO A 200 24.99 0.75 22.88
N ALA A 201 24.21 -0.19 23.39
CA ALA A 201 24.70 -1.42 24.01
C ALA A 201 23.65 -2.55 23.87
N PRO A 202 23.37 -3.02 22.64
CA PRO A 202 22.27 -3.95 22.41
C PRO A 202 22.52 -5.29 23.12
N PRO A 203 21.55 -5.82 23.89
CA PRO A 203 21.67 -7.12 24.53
C PRO A 203 21.79 -8.25 23.52
N VAL A 204 22.38 -9.35 23.96
CA VAL A 204 22.43 -10.60 23.18
C VAL A 204 21.01 -11.12 22.99
N GLY A 205 20.67 -11.47 21.74
CA GLY A 205 19.38 -11.99 21.36
C GLY A 205 18.90 -11.45 20.01
N VAL A 206 17.63 -11.64 19.70
CA VAL A 206 17.04 -11.27 18.41
C VAL A 206 16.20 -10.02 18.56
N PHE A 207 16.55 -9.00 17.78
CA PHE A 207 15.69 -7.86 17.49
C PHE A 207 14.84 -8.19 16.28
N ARG A 208 13.55 -7.87 16.37
CA ARG A 208 12.63 -7.93 15.22
C ARG A 208 12.23 -6.51 14.86
N ILE A 209 12.34 -6.19 13.57
CA ILE A 209 12.11 -4.86 13.03
C ILE A 209 10.92 -4.91 12.08
N ASP A 210 9.86 -4.23 12.47
CA ASP A 210 8.60 -4.16 11.74
C ASP A 210 8.34 -2.74 11.25
N ALA A 211 7.60 -2.63 10.14
CA ALA A 211 6.97 -1.39 9.71
C ALA A 211 5.46 -1.56 9.71
N ASN A 212 4.76 -0.67 10.40
CA ASN A 212 3.30 -0.54 10.33
C ASN A 212 2.97 0.60 9.35
N TYR A 213 2.02 0.36 8.46
CA TYR A 213 1.66 1.30 7.42
C TYR A 213 0.22 1.77 7.57
N TRP A 214 0.06 3.08 7.75
CA TRP A 214 -1.21 3.77 7.70
C TRP A 214 -1.17 4.86 6.61
N PRO A 215 -2.02 4.79 5.57
CA PRO A 215 -2.12 5.87 4.62
C PRO A 215 -2.73 7.10 5.30
N GLY A 216 -2.10 8.25 5.15
CA GLY A 216 -2.74 9.51 5.52
C GLY A 216 -3.68 9.94 4.41
N GLY A 217 -4.97 10.14 4.72
CA GLY A 217 -5.99 10.73 3.83
C GLY A 217 -6.26 9.99 2.51
N ALA A 218 -5.27 9.96 1.62
CA ALA A 218 -5.19 9.17 0.42
C ALA A 218 -4.53 7.81 0.68
N VAL A 219 -5.11 6.74 0.15
CA VAL A 219 -4.44 5.43 0.11
C VAL A 219 -3.25 5.63 -0.82
N GLN A 220 -2.00 5.66 -0.33
CA GLN A 220 -0.80 5.75 -1.18
C GLN A 220 0.12 4.60 -0.87
N HIS A 221 0.40 3.69 -1.81
CA HIS A 221 1.50 2.76 -1.54
C HIS A 221 2.80 3.53 -1.34
N THR A 222 3.64 3.01 -0.45
CA THR A 222 4.95 3.56 -0.17
C THR A 222 5.96 2.43 -0.20
N LEU A 223 7.15 2.72 -0.69
CA LEU A 223 8.30 1.85 -0.51
C LEU A 223 8.94 2.19 0.83
N ALA A 224 8.79 1.29 1.81
CA ALA A 224 9.60 1.37 3.01
C ALA A 224 11.05 1.06 2.65
N ASN A 225 11.93 1.99 2.96
CA ASN A 225 13.37 1.87 2.88
C ASN A 225 13.92 1.77 4.30
N LEU A 226 14.39 0.59 4.69
CA LEU A 226 14.98 0.32 5.99
C LEU A 226 16.50 0.18 5.84
N ASP A 227 17.25 1.05 6.51
CA ASP A 227 18.70 0.94 6.66
C ASP A 227 19.03 0.42 8.06
N ILE A 228 19.65 -0.76 8.12
CA ILE A 228 20.23 -1.33 9.35
C ILE A 228 21.73 -1.15 9.28
N ILE A 229 22.29 -0.48 10.26
CA ILE A 229 23.71 -0.16 10.35
C ILE A 229 24.21 -0.69 11.69
N LEU A 230 25.22 -1.55 11.60
CA LEU A 230 25.91 -2.14 12.73
C LEU A 230 27.29 -1.51 12.86
N ASP A 231 27.72 -1.22 14.09
CA ASP A 231 29.07 -0.74 14.41
C ASP A 231 29.53 0.48 13.58
N GLU A 232 28.64 1.46 13.38
CA GLU A 232 28.94 2.62 12.52
C GLU A 232 30.19 3.40 12.99
N GLY A 233 31.11 3.62 12.06
CA GLY A 233 32.40 4.28 12.30
C GLY A 233 33.48 3.36 12.87
N LEU A 234 33.23 2.06 12.98
CA LEU A 234 34.21 1.05 13.44
C LEU A 234 34.67 0.15 12.28
N PRO A 235 35.82 -0.53 12.41
CA PRO A 235 36.29 -1.50 11.40
C PRO A 235 35.34 -2.69 11.17
N THR A 236 34.42 -2.96 12.10
CA THR A 236 33.40 -4.01 12.02
C THR A 236 32.08 -3.53 11.43
N GLU A 237 32.03 -2.29 10.91
CA GLU A 237 30.82 -1.70 10.35
C GLU A 237 30.18 -2.60 9.27
N SER A 238 28.87 -2.80 9.39
CA SER A 238 28.08 -3.57 8.43
C SER A 238 26.76 -2.86 8.17
N ARG A 239 26.34 -2.80 6.89
CA ARG A 239 25.12 -2.12 6.47
C ARG A 239 24.25 -3.06 5.65
N ARG A 240 22.95 -2.98 5.88
CA ARG A 240 21.93 -3.66 5.08
C ARG A 240 20.81 -2.69 4.77
N GLN A 241 20.56 -2.48 3.49
CA GLN A 241 19.41 -1.74 3.00
C GLN A 241 18.33 -2.73 2.55
N ILE A 242 17.11 -2.52 3.02
CA ILE A 242 15.93 -3.33 2.71
C ILE A 242 14.87 -2.42 2.12
N GLN A 243 14.30 -2.83 0.98
CA GLN A 243 13.19 -2.14 0.36
C GLN A 243 11.98 -3.06 0.35
N LYS A 244 10.88 -2.63 0.97
CA LYS A 244 9.65 -3.43 1.01
C LYS A 244 8.43 -2.58 0.68
N PRO A 245 7.61 -2.98 -0.31
CA PRO A 245 6.40 -2.25 -0.62
C PRO A 245 5.37 -2.41 0.50
N LEU A 246 4.84 -1.26 0.94
CA LEU A 246 3.74 -1.12 1.89
C LEU A 246 2.52 -0.58 1.14
N ALA A 247 1.42 -1.33 1.16
CA ALA A 247 0.28 -1.14 0.26
C ALA A 247 -1.07 -1.22 0.96
N ARG A 248 -1.18 -1.97 2.07
CA ARG A 248 -2.47 -2.20 2.74
C ARG A 248 -2.60 -1.33 3.99
N PRO A 249 -3.65 -0.51 4.12
CA PRO A 249 -3.86 0.29 5.31
C PRO A 249 -3.95 -0.57 6.58
N GLY A 250 -3.17 -0.21 7.60
CA GLY A 250 -3.03 -0.94 8.85
C GLY A 250 -2.20 -2.23 8.73
N GLU A 251 -1.44 -2.43 7.65
CA GLU A 251 -0.56 -3.61 7.56
C GLU A 251 0.72 -3.42 8.36
N THR A 252 1.03 -4.42 9.17
CA THR A 252 2.32 -4.56 9.84
C THR A 252 3.13 -5.62 9.12
N LYS A 253 4.32 -5.26 8.64
CA LYS A 253 5.24 -6.20 7.98
C LYS A 253 6.57 -6.25 8.71
N THR A 254 7.03 -7.46 9.00
CA THR A 254 8.43 -7.67 9.41
C THR A 254 9.35 -7.37 8.23
N LEU A 255 10.27 -6.43 8.44
CA LEU A 255 11.27 -6.04 7.46
C LEU A 255 12.57 -6.83 7.65
N ALA A 256 13.00 -7.05 8.90
CA ALA A 256 14.22 -7.78 9.20
C ALA A 256 14.25 -8.33 10.62
N TYR A 257 15.13 -9.30 10.85
CA TYR A 257 15.56 -9.76 12.16
C TYR A 257 17.06 -9.50 12.31
N VAL A 258 17.50 -9.04 13.48
CA VAL A 258 18.92 -8.81 13.80
C VAL A 258 19.27 -9.62 15.04
N ALA A 259 20.11 -10.64 14.88
CA ALA A 259 20.64 -11.43 15.99
C ALA A 259 21.96 -10.83 16.49
N ILE A 260 21.92 -10.24 17.67
CA ILE A 260 23.10 -9.81 18.42
C ILE A 260 23.66 -11.01 19.16
N GLN A 261 24.94 -11.30 18.92
CA GLN A 261 25.60 -12.50 19.45
C GLN A 261 26.53 -12.14 20.61
N GLY A 262 26.68 -13.06 21.57
CA GLY A 262 27.65 -12.93 22.65
C GLY A 262 29.10 -13.05 22.16
N ASN A 263 30.05 -12.83 23.07
CA ASN A 263 31.48 -13.06 22.84
C ASN A 263 32.09 -12.29 21.66
N ARG A 264 31.59 -11.07 21.38
CA ARG A 264 32.06 -10.18 20.30
C ARG A 264 31.98 -10.80 18.90
N GLN A 265 31.06 -11.75 18.71
CA GLN A 265 30.75 -12.25 17.38
C GLN A 265 29.96 -11.19 16.59
N PRO A 266 30.15 -11.08 15.27
CA PRO A 266 29.41 -10.12 14.46
C PRO A 266 27.92 -10.43 14.48
N ALA A 267 27.09 -9.40 14.58
CA ALA A 267 25.64 -9.57 14.51
C ALA A 267 25.22 -10.09 13.12
N LYS A 268 24.13 -10.86 13.09
CA LYS A 268 23.58 -11.44 11.85
C LYS A 268 22.25 -10.79 11.52
N ILE A 269 22.06 -10.45 10.25
CA ILE A 269 20.81 -9.88 9.74
C ILE A 269 20.15 -10.93 8.85
N TYR A 270 18.84 -11.13 9.03
CA TYR A 270 18.01 -11.95 8.15
C TYR A 270 16.81 -11.14 7.66
N VAL A 271 16.60 -11.12 6.35
CA VAL A 271 15.55 -10.35 5.69
C VAL A 271 14.53 -11.30 5.08
N PRO A 272 13.33 -11.45 5.67
CA PRO A 272 12.29 -12.34 5.15
C PRO A 272 11.89 -12.01 3.71
N GLY A 273 11.96 -13.01 2.84
CA GLY A 273 11.63 -12.90 1.41
C GLY A 273 12.77 -12.39 0.52
N GLN A 274 13.89 -11.94 1.10
CA GLN A 274 15.11 -11.59 0.36
C GLN A 274 16.22 -12.62 0.60
N ASP A 275 16.40 -13.07 1.83
CA ASP A 275 17.35 -14.12 2.17
C ASP A 275 16.69 -15.51 2.09
N ALA A 276 17.46 -16.53 1.70
CA ALA A 276 16.93 -17.89 1.62
C ALA A 276 16.71 -18.46 3.03
N GLU A 277 15.59 -19.16 3.24
CA GLU A 277 15.23 -19.71 4.56
C GLU A 277 16.28 -20.66 5.15
N ARG A 278 17.01 -21.39 4.29
CA ARG A 278 18.11 -22.27 4.71
C ARG A 278 19.26 -21.52 5.37
N ASP A 279 19.44 -20.25 5.02
CA ASP A 279 20.52 -19.38 5.51
C ASP A 279 20.10 -18.62 6.78
N MET A 280 18.86 -18.81 7.25
CA MET A 280 18.34 -18.22 8.47
C MET A 280 19.14 -18.69 9.71
N PRO A 281 19.72 -17.76 10.50
CA PRO A 281 20.40 -18.08 11.76
C PRO A 281 19.51 -18.86 12.74
N ALA A 282 20.12 -19.79 13.49
CA ALA A 282 19.39 -20.66 14.42
C ALA A 282 18.65 -19.87 15.51
N GLU A 283 19.27 -18.80 16.00
CA GLU A 283 18.71 -17.91 17.02
C GLU A 283 17.44 -17.20 16.50
N ILE A 284 17.43 -16.80 15.22
CA ILE A 284 16.28 -16.17 14.57
C ILE A 284 15.17 -17.19 14.33
N ARG A 285 15.53 -18.41 13.94
CA ARG A 285 14.57 -19.51 13.77
C ARG A 285 13.84 -19.86 15.07
N ASP A 286 14.57 -19.92 16.18
CA ASP A 286 14.01 -20.14 17.52
C ASP A 286 13.15 -18.97 18.00
N TYR A 287 13.56 -17.74 17.69
CA TYR A 287 12.74 -16.56 17.97
C TYR A 287 11.41 -16.60 17.22
N ILE A 288 11.43 -16.89 15.91
CA ILE A 288 10.22 -16.94 15.07
C ILE A 288 9.22 -17.99 15.58
N SER A 289 9.66 -19.13 16.13
CA SER A 289 8.72 -20.11 16.69
C SER A 289 7.99 -19.63 17.95
N HIS A 290 8.42 -18.52 18.55
CA HIS A 290 7.84 -17.95 19.76
C HIS A 290 7.62 -16.43 19.64
N GLU A 291 7.54 -15.90 18.42
CA GLU A 291 7.50 -14.45 18.21
C GLU A 291 6.22 -13.83 18.79
N PRO A 292 6.30 -12.65 19.44
CA PRO A 292 5.12 -11.94 19.88
C PRO A 292 4.26 -11.55 18.68
N LYS A 293 2.93 -11.50 18.88
CA LYS A 293 1.98 -11.04 17.87
C LYS A 293 2.30 -9.61 17.42
N ARG A 294 1.98 -9.31 16.16
CA ARG A 294 2.07 -7.95 15.59
C ARG A 294 0.99 -7.06 16.19
N GLU A 295 1.27 -5.77 16.25
CA GLU A 295 0.22 -4.79 16.45
C GLU A 295 -0.80 -4.89 15.30
N GLY A 296 -2.09 -4.96 15.66
CA GLY A 296 -3.19 -5.22 14.72
C GLY A 296 -3.49 -6.70 14.47
N GLU A 297 -2.65 -7.66 14.90
CA GLU A 297 -2.97 -9.10 14.82
C GLU A 297 -3.93 -9.58 15.92
N ASP A 298 -4.14 -8.80 16.98
CA ASP A 298 -5.23 -9.04 17.94
C ASP A 298 -6.62 -8.80 17.32
N ASN A 299 -6.67 -8.18 16.13
CA ASN A 299 -7.88 -8.16 15.30
C ASN A 299 -8.13 -9.48 14.56
N GLY A 300 -7.58 -10.60 15.06
CA GLY A 300 -8.07 -11.94 14.74
C GLY A 300 -9.57 -12.12 14.99
N GLU A 301 -10.21 -11.21 15.74
CA GLU A 301 -11.66 -11.11 15.84
C GLU A 301 -12.32 -10.31 14.69
N ALA A 302 -11.64 -9.36 14.05
CA ALA A 302 -12.15 -8.67 12.85
C ALA A 302 -11.98 -9.50 11.57
N ALA A 303 -10.96 -10.37 11.49
CA ALA A 303 -10.94 -11.45 10.51
C ALA A 303 -12.06 -12.50 10.75
N GLY A 304 -12.60 -12.54 11.98
CA GLY A 304 -13.80 -13.30 12.35
C GLY A 304 -15.12 -12.70 11.85
N GLU A 305 -15.16 -11.41 11.47
CA GLU A 305 -16.36 -10.77 10.91
C GLU A 305 -16.40 -10.75 9.37
N LEU A 306 -15.26 -10.96 8.68
CA LEU A 306 -15.26 -11.17 7.23
C LEU A 306 -15.55 -12.65 6.94
N GLY A 307 -16.80 -13.07 7.04
CA GLY A 307 -17.17 -14.44 6.65
C GLY A 307 -16.69 -14.72 5.21
N TYR A 308 -15.95 -15.83 5.06
CA TYR A 308 -15.44 -16.28 3.77
C TYR A 308 -16.52 -17.01 2.98
N LEU A 309 -16.43 -16.96 1.66
CA LEU A 309 -17.26 -17.79 0.80
C LEU A 309 -17.01 -19.29 1.08
N LEU A 310 -18.08 -20.08 0.99
CA LEU A 310 -17.98 -21.53 0.97
C LEU A 310 -17.26 -21.99 -0.32
N PRO A 311 -16.62 -23.17 -0.35
CA PRO A 311 -15.87 -23.63 -1.51
C PRO A 311 -16.69 -23.67 -2.83
N GLU A 312 -17.97 -24.03 -2.76
CA GLU A 312 -18.89 -23.99 -3.90
C GLU A 312 -19.13 -22.57 -4.44
N ASP A 313 -19.34 -21.60 -3.55
CA ASP A 313 -19.57 -20.20 -3.90
C ASP A 313 -18.28 -19.54 -4.39
N GLU A 314 -17.13 -19.90 -3.82
CA GLU A 314 -15.83 -19.48 -4.35
C GLU A 314 -15.65 -19.97 -5.79
N SER A 315 -15.90 -21.26 -6.05
CA SER A 315 -15.80 -21.84 -7.40
C SER A 315 -16.75 -21.14 -8.37
N ALA A 316 -18.00 -20.92 -7.96
CA ALA A 316 -19.00 -20.21 -8.74
C ALA A 316 -18.59 -18.76 -9.03
N LEU A 317 -18.13 -18.02 -8.01
CA LEU A 317 -17.64 -16.65 -8.15
C LEU A 317 -16.50 -16.58 -9.17
N ARG A 318 -15.45 -17.39 -8.98
CA ARG A 318 -14.28 -17.42 -9.87
C ARG A 318 -14.66 -17.72 -11.32
N GLN A 319 -15.58 -18.66 -11.52
CA GLN A 319 -16.11 -18.96 -12.85
C GLN A 319 -16.89 -17.78 -13.44
N VAL A 320 -17.79 -17.16 -12.68
CA VAL A 320 -18.62 -16.06 -13.20
C VAL A 320 -17.76 -14.83 -13.49
N VAL A 321 -16.87 -14.43 -12.59
CA VAL A 321 -15.97 -13.27 -12.75
C VAL A 321 -15.18 -13.37 -14.06
N THR A 322 -14.50 -14.50 -14.27
CA THR A 322 -13.66 -14.70 -15.46
C THR A 322 -14.48 -14.74 -16.75
N ASN A 323 -15.64 -15.43 -16.75
CA ASN A 323 -16.49 -15.49 -17.92
C ASN A 323 -17.11 -14.12 -18.25
N VAL A 324 -17.56 -13.36 -17.26
CA VAL A 324 -18.10 -12.00 -17.47
C VAL A 324 -17.04 -11.09 -18.06
N ALA A 325 -15.80 -11.13 -17.55
CA ALA A 325 -14.69 -10.34 -18.09
C ALA A 325 -14.37 -10.71 -19.55
N LEU A 326 -14.29 -12.01 -19.87
CA LEU A 326 -14.08 -12.49 -21.24
C LEU A 326 -15.21 -12.07 -22.20
N LEU A 327 -16.46 -12.03 -21.73
CA LEU A 327 -17.57 -11.54 -22.55
C LEU A 327 -17.44 -10.05 -22.89
N GLN A 328 -16.85 -9.24 -21.99
CA GLN A 328 -16.66 -7.81 -22.26
C GLN A 328 -15.65 -7.55 -23.39
N ALA A 329 -14.69 -8.46 -23.62
CA ALA A 329 -13.79 -8.40 -24.76
C ALA A 329 -14.49 -8.62 -26.11
N ARG A 330 -15.64 -9.30 -26.12
CA ARG A 330 -16.42 -9.55 -27.34
C ARG A 330 -17.39 -8.40 -27.63
N LYS A 331 -18.13 -8.00 -26.61
CA LYS A 331 -19.10 -6.92 -26.69
C LYS A 331 -19.33 -6.35 -25.30
N LEU A 332 -19.02 -5.07 -25.15
CA LEU A 332 -19.27 -4.35 -23.90
C LEU A 332 -20.76 -4.38 -23.57
N SER A 333 -21.07 -4.79 -22.35
CA SER A 333 -22.44 -4.81 -21.84
C SER A 333 -22.95 -3.38 -21.66
N PRO A 334 -24.21 -3.08 -22.05
CA PRO A 334 -24.86 -1.82 -21.71
C PRO A 334 -25.12 -1.66 -20.21
N LEU A 335 -24.91 -2.72 -19.40
CA LEU A 335 -24.94 -2.63 -17.92
C LEU A 335 -23.62 -2.13 -17.34
N TRP A 336 -22.54 -2.08 -18.13
CA TRP A 336 -21.27 -1.52 -17.69
C TRP A 336 -21.23 -0.03 -18.04
N GLU A 337 -21.38 0.80 -17.02
CA GLU A 337 -21.39 2.27 -17.11
C GLU A 337 -20.16 2.79 -17.89
N PRO A 338 -20.35 3.55 -18.98
CA PRO A 338 -19.26 4.14 -19.76
C PRO A 338 -18.15 4.82 -18.95
N LYS A 339 -18.51 5.62 -17.93
CA LYS A 339 -17.52 6.33 -17.09
C LYS A 339 -16.69 5.44 -16.15
N GLN A 340 -17.04 4.16 -16.03
CA GLN A 340 -16.28 3.18 -15.24
C GLN A 340 -15.63 2.12 -16.13
N ARG A 341 -15.45 2.39 -17.44
CA ARG A 341 -14.77 1.49 -18.37
C ARG A 341 -13.27 1.73 -18.32
N ASP A 342 -12.69 1.27 -17.23
CA ASP A 342 -11.26 1.31 -16.95
C ASP A 342 -10.78 -0.06 -16.43
N CYS A 343 -9.50 -0.20 -16.09
CA CYS A 343 -8.94 -1.47 -15.63
C CYS A 343 -9.57 -1.97 -14.31
N ALA A 344 -9.72 -1.08 -13.32
CA ALA A 344 -10.44 -1.37 -12.07
C ALA A 344 -11.94 -1.54 -12.31
N GLY A 345 -12.50 -0.81 -13.26
CA GLY A 345 -13.85 -0.88 -13.78
C GLY A 345 -14.25 -2.28 -14.22
N LEU A 346 -13.38 -2.95 -14.99
CA LEU A 346 -13.60 -4.32 -15.42
C LEU A 346 -13.69 -5.28 -14.23
N VAL A 347 -12.77 -5.15 -13.27
CA VAL A 347 -12.76 -5.94 -12.03
C VAL A 347 -14.05 -5.69 -11.25
N ARG A 348 -14.40 -4.42 -11.03
CA ARG A 348 -15.61 -4.02 -10.31
C ARG A 348 -16.87 -4.59 -10.96
N PHE A 349 -16.97 -4.46 -12.28
CA PHE A 349 -18.11 -4.93 -13.06
C PHE A 349 -18.23 -6.46 -13.00
N ALA A 350 -17.13 -7.19 -13.17
CA ALA A 350 -17.13 -8.66 -13.14
C ALA A 350 -17.52 -9.21 -11.77
N TYR A 351 -16.92 -8.70 -10.68
CA TYR A 351 -17.23 -9.13 -9.32
C TYR A 351 -18.65 -8.78 -8.90
N ARG A 352 -19.12 -7.56 -9.19
CA ARG A 352 -20.51 -7.16 -8.90
C ARG A 352 -21.50 -8.04 -9.65
N THR A 353 -21.26 -8.29 -10.93
CA THR A 353 -22.12 -9.16 -11.76
C THR A 353 -22.16 -10.59 -11.24
N ALA A 354 -21.06 -11.07 -10.66
CA ALA A 354 -21.01 -12.41 -10.07
C ALA A 354 -21.94 -12.55 -8.85
N LEU A 355 -22.00 -11.50 -8.01
CA LEU A 355 -22.82 -11.46 -6.79
C LEU A 355 -24.32 -11.27 -7.06
N GLU A 356 -24.66 -10.63 -8.18
CA GLU A 356 -26.04 -10.35 -8.55
C GLU A 356 -26.83 -11.59 -8.97
N GLN A 357 -28.12 -11.58 -8.62
CA GLN A 357 -29.07 -12.50 -9.24
C GLN A 357 -29.16 -12.20 -10.75
N ARG A 358 -29.13 -13.27 -11.55
CA ARG A 358 -29.20 -13.20 -13.01
C ARG A 358 -30.54 -13.74 -13.48
N ASP A 359 -31.45 -12.85 -13.85
CA ASP A 359 -32.66 -13.19 -14.58
C ASP A 359 -32.39 -13.27 -16.11
N ALA A 360 -33.38 -13.71 -16.89
CA ALA A 360 -33.25 -13.84 -18.34
C ALA A 360 -32.94 -12.50 -19.04
N LYS A 361 -33.52 -11.39 -18.55
CA LYS A 361 -33.35 -10.05 -19.13
C LYS A 361 -31.92 -9.54 -18.91
N ARG A 362 -31.37 -9.73 -17.71
CA ARG A 362 -29.99 -9.38 -17.36
C ARG A 362 -29.00 -10.25 -18.09
N THR A 363 -29.25 -11.55 -18.17
CA THR A 363 -28.43 -12.52 -18.91
C THR A 363 -28.28 -12.11 -20.39
N ALA A 364 -29.38 -11.70 -21.03
CA ALA A 364 -29.37 -11.18 -22.39
C ALA A 364 -28.54 -9.89 -22.53
N LYS A 365 -28.69 -8.93 -21.59
CA LYS A 365 -27.91 -7.68 -21.60
C LYS A 365 -26.42 -7.92 -21.37
N LEU A 366 -26.05 -8.89 -20.54
CA LEU A 366 -24.65 -9.29 -20.30
C LEU A 366 -24.01 -9.99 -21.51
N GLY A 367 -24.81 -10.39 -22.51
CA GLY A 367 -24.33 -11.11 -23.69
C GLY A 367 -23.91 -12.54 -23.39
N ILE A 368 -24.43 -13.15 -22.32
CA ILE A 368 -24.13 -14.55 -21.96
C ILE A 368 -24.77 -15.48 -23.00
N PRO A 369 -23.99 -16.31 -23.72
CA PRO A 369 -24.55 -17.27 -24.68
C PRO A 369 -25.45 -18.29 -23.99
N ALA A 370 -26.54 -18.72 -24.64
CA ALA A 370 -27.50 -19.68 -24.05
C ALA A 370 -26.86 -21.02 -23.63
N LYS A 371 -25.76 -21.43 -24.27
CA LYS A 371 -25.01 -22.66 -23.93
C LYS A 371 -24.04 -22.50 -22.77
N LEU A 372 -23.74 -21.27 -22.34
CA LEU A 372 -22.82 -21.00 -21.24
C LEU A 372 -23.61 -20.94 -19.93
N ASN A 373 -23.55 -22.01 -19.14
CA ASN A 373 -24.14 -22.02 -17.81
C ASN A 373 -23.19 -21.38 -16.79
N LEU A 374 -23.65 -20.34 -16.09
CA LEU A 374 -22.90 -19.64 -15.04
C LEU A 374 -23.61 -19.83 -13.69
N PRO A 375 -23.02 -20.57 -12.73
CA PRO A 375 -23.68 -20.92 -11.48
C PRO A 375 -24.02 -19.68 -10.63
N PRO A 376 -25.22 -19.58 -10.04
CA PRO A 376 -25.52 -18.51 -9.09
C PRO A 376 -24.76 -18.74 -7.79
N LEU A 377 -24.46 -17.66 -7.06
CA LEU A 377 -24.02 -17.75 -5.67
C LEU A 377 -25.21 -18.02 -4.75
N SER A 378 -24.95 -18.72 -3.65
CA SER A 378 -25.89 -19.04 -2.58
C SER A 378 -26.45 -17.78 -1.90
N GLU A 379 -27.55 -17.93 -1.16
CA GLU A 379 -28.08 -16.82 -0.35
C GLU A 379 -27.13 -16.46 0.80
N GLN A 380 -26.47 -17.45 1.38
CA GLN A 380 -25.45 -17.29 2.42
C GLN A 380 -24.29 -16.42 1.93
N ALA A 381 -23.79 -16.66 0.71
CA ALA A 381 -22.75 -15.84 0.11
C ALA A 381 -23.15 -14.37 -0.05
N ARG A 382 -24.44 -14.09 -0.31
CA ARG A 382 -24.95 -12.72 -0.41
C ARG A 382 -25.12 -12.05 0.95
N GLN A 383 -25.48 -12.81 1.99
CA GLN A 383 -25.60 -12.30 3.36
C GLN A 383 -24.26 -11.79 3.92
N LEU A 384 -23.13 -12.30 3.41
CA LEU A 384 -21.79 -11.80 3.72
C LEU A 384 -21.50 -10.38 3.20
N LEU A 385 -22.39 -9.83 2.37
CA LEU A 385 -22.30 -8.50 1.79
C LEU A 385 -23.57 -7.69 2.10
N PRO A 386 -23.85 -7.39 3.39
CA PRO A 386 -25.11 -6.80 3.81
C PRO A 386 -25.36 -5.39 3.24
N GLN A 387 -24.29 -4.70 2.83
CA GLN A 387 -24.37 -3.35 2.28
C GLN A 387 -24.50 -3.32 0.74
N TYR A 388 -24.75 -4.46 0.10
CA TYR A 388 -24.96 -4.56 -1.35
C TYR A 388 -25.93 -3.47 -1.86
N PRO A 389 -25.61 -2.71 -2.94
CA PRO A 389 -24.49 -2.91 -3.87
C PRO A 389 -23.18 -2.19 -3.48
N ARG A 390 -23.05 -1.67 -2.25
CA ARG A 390 -21.79 -1.15 -1.70
C ARG A 390 -20.93 -2.31 -1.20
N ILE A 391 -20.18 -2.91 -2.12
CA ILE A 391 -19.37 -4.11 -1.85
C ILE A 391 -17.88 -3.80 -1.70
N TRP A 392 -17.46 -2.58 -2.00
CA TRP A 392 -16.05 -2.19 -1.95
C TRP A 392 -15.77 -1.44 -0.66
N GLN A 393 -14.82 -1.91 0.13
CA GLN A 393 -14.28 -1.12 1.23
C GLN A 393 -13.45 0.03 0.65
N THR A 394 -13.69 1.25 1.12
CA THR A 394 -13.13 2.52 0.60
C THR A 394 -12.48 3.37 1.69
N GLY A 395 -12.26 2.77 2.86
CA GLY A 395 -11.73 3.44 4.04
C GLY A 395 -12.21 2.79 5.33
N LEU A 396 -11.90 3.47 6.42
CA LEU A 396 -12.40 3.18 7.76
C LEU A 396 -13.17 4.41 8.28
N ASP A 397 -14.16 4.18 9.13
CA ASP A 397 -14.94 5.19 9.84
C ASP A 397 -14.96 4.81 11.32
N ASN A 398 -14.25 5.58 12.16
CA ASN A 398 -14.02 5.28 13.59
C ASN A 398 -13.55 3.83 13.83
N GLY A 399 -12.61 3.36 13.00
CA GLY A 399 -12.07 1.98 13.06
C GLY A 399 -12.91 0.91 12.34
N ASN A 400 -14.12 1.22 11.88
CA ASN A 400 -14.98 0.25 11.18
C ASN A 400 -14.86 0.36 9.65
N PRO A 401 -14.92 -0.75 8.88
CA PRO A 401 -14.91 -0.70 7.42
C PRO A 401 -16.02 0.17 6.81
N ARG A 402 -15.63 1.19 6.04
CA ARG A 402 -16.55 2.01 5.24
C ARG A 402 -16.69 1.42 3.85
N TYR A 403 -17.92 1.12 3.42
CA TYR A 403 -18.20 0.55 2.11
C TYR A 403 -18.84 1.54 1.14
N GLY A 404 -18.42 1.48 -0.13
CA GLY A 404 -18.90 2.31 -1.23
C GLY A 404 -19.26 1.52 -2.49
N HIS A 405 -19.86 2.22 -3.45
CA HIS A 405 -20.21 1.67 -4.77
C HIS A 405 -19.02 1.63 -5.74
N PHE A 406 -17.93 2.31 -5.42
CA PHE A 406 -16.77 2.49 -6.28
C PHE A 406 -15.48 2.33 -5.47
N ALA A 407 -14.44 1.79 -6.10
CA ALA A 407 -13.09 1.69 -5.58
C ALA A 407 -12.14 1.61 -6.78
N ASP A 408 -11.27 2.61 -6.96
CA ASP A 408 -10.27 2.59 -8.06
C ASP A 408 -9.20 1.51 -7.84
N ALA A 409 -8.24 1.40 -8.75
CA ALA A 409 -7.25 0.32 -8.73
C ALA A 409 -6.48 0.29 -7.39
N GLU A 410 -6.08 1.46 -6.90
CA GLU A 410 -5.42 1.65 -5.60
C GLU A 410 -6.31 1.23 -4.43
N THR A 411 -7.57 1.69 -4.40
CA THR A 411 -8.53 1.30 -3.36
C THR A 411 -8.83 -0.21 -3.38
N LEU A 412 -8.89 -0.83 -4.56
CA LEU A 412 -9.14 -2.27 -4.69
C LEU A 412 -8.00 -3.09 -4.08
N ILE A 413 -6.75 -2.81 -4.44
CA ILE A 413 -5.60 -3.57 -3.95
C ILE A 413 -5.20 -3.19 -2.51
N GLY A 414 -5.60 -2.00 -2.03
CA GLY A 414 -5.40 -1.58 -0.65
C GLY A 414 -6.36 -2.23 0.34
N TYR A 415 -7.67 -2.31 0.01
CA TYR A 415 -8.70 -2.77 0.96
C TYR A 415 -9.44 -4.07 0.58
N ASN A 416 -9.50 -4.40 -0.71
CA ASN A 416 -10.45 -5.40 -1.21
C ASN A 416 -9.78 -6.68 -1.70
N PHE A 417 -8.51 -6.60 -2.09
CA PHE A 417 -7.71 -7.71 -2.56
C PHE A 417 -6.42 -7.80 -1.75
N ARG A 418 -5.97 -9.02 -1.49
CA ARG A 418 -4.72 -9.30 -0.79
C ARG A 418 -3.72 -9.98 -1.72
N LEU A 419 -2.46 -9.57 -1.65
CA LEU A 419 -1.33 -10.32 -2.21
C LEU A 419 -1.39 -11.79 -1.74
N LYS A 420 -1.37 -12.67 -2.73
CA LYS A 420 -1.36 -14.13 -2.59
C LYS A 420 0.05 -14.69 -2.79
N SER A 421 0.76 -14.21 -3.82
CA SER A 421 2.15 -14.56 -4.10
C SER A 421 2.74 -13.60 -5.14
N ARG A 422 4.07 -13.52 -5.23
CA ARG A 422 4.75 -12.92 -6.40
C ARG A 422 4.92 -13.91 -7.56
N GLU A 423 4.71 -15.20 -7.31
CA GLU A 423 4.82 -16.24 -8.32
C GLU A 423 3.54 -16.37 -9.14
N LEU A 424 3.64 -16.16 -10.46
CA LEU A 424 2.50 -16.30 -11.36
C LEU A 424 1.86 -17.70 -11.31
N ALA A 425 2.65 -18.73 -11.01
CA ALA A 425 2.19 -20.11 -10.90
C ALA A 425 1.11 -20.31 -9.83
N SER A 426 0.99 -19.40 -8.84
CA SER A 426 -0.07 -19.47 -7.83
C SER A 426 -1.42 -18.92 -8.31
N ALA A 427 -1.48 -18.29 -9.49
CA ALA A 427 -2.68 -17.62 -9.98
C ALA A 427 -3.81 -18.61 -10.29
N ARG A 428 -5.01 -18.28 -9.81
CA ARG A 428 -6.26 -18.98 -10.11
C ARG A 428 -7.22 -18.04 -10.81
N SER A 429 -8.17 -18.61 -11.55
CA SER A 429 -9.26 -17.84 -12.19
C SER A 429 -9.89 -16.85 -11.21
N GLY A 430 -9.94 -15.58 -11.60
CA GLY A 430 -10.48 -14.48 -10.80
C GLY A 430 -9.44 -13.74 -9.96
N ASP A 431 -8.24 -14.29 -9.78
CA ASP A 431 -7.13 -13.54 -9.15
C ASP A 431 -6.70 -12.38 -10.07
N LEU A 432 -6.13 -11.33 -9.49
CA LEU A 432 -5.60 -10.18 -10.21
C LEU A 432 -4.08 -10.31 -10.40
N LEU A 433 -3.59 -9.99 -11.58
CA LEU A 433 -2.20 -9.65 -11.83
C LEU A 433 -2.07 -8.13 -11.67
N VAL A 434 -1.30 -7.69 -10.69
CA VAL A 434 -1.21 -6.27 -10.30
C VAL A 434 0.14 -5.70 -10.74
N TYR A 435 0.09 -4.58 -11.46
CA TYR A 435 1.27 -3.86 -11.92
C TYR A 435 1.27 -2.42 -11.40
N GLN A 436 2.46 -1.88 -11.17
CA GLN A 436 2.70 -0.46 -10.92
C GLN A 436 3.35 0.15 -12.17
N LYS A 437 2.68 1.12 -12.81
CA LYS A 437 3.19 1.81 -14.00
C LYS A 437 4.15 2.94 -13.57
N PRO A 438 5.39 2.97 -14.09
CA PRO A 438 6.19 4.18 -13.97
C PRO A 438 5.57 5.29 -14.85
N LEU A 439 5.49 6.53 -14.34
CA LEU A 439 5.19 7.76 -15.09
C LEU A 439 3.72 8.12 -15.39
N ILE A 440 2.73 7.54 -14.69
CA ILE A 440 1.33 8.04 -14.74
C ILE A 440 0.91 8.48 -13.32
N ASN A 441 0.79 9.79 -13.11
CA ASN A 441 0.52 10.38 -11.80
C ASN A 441 -0.91 10.12 -11.28
N ASP A 442 -1.86 9.83 -12.18
CA ASP A 442 -3.28 9.81 -11.81
C ASP A 442 -3.83 8.39 -11.53
N GLU A 443 -3.25 7.34 -12.13
CA GLU A 443 -3.63 5.94 -11.95
C GLU A 443 -2.37 5.04 -11.99
N PRO A 444 -1.60 4.97 -10.88
CA PRO A 444 -0.31 4.29 -10.87
C PRO A 444 -0.42 2.76 -10.99
N TYR A 445 -1.61 2.18 -10.78
CA TYR A 445 -1.81 0.73 -10.85
C TYR A 445 -2.58 0.28 -12.09
N HIS A 446 -2.17 -0.87 -12.60
CA HIS A 446 -2.89 -1.56 -13.65
C HIS A 446 -3.27 -2.97 -13.20
N LEU A 447 -4.53 -3.33 -13.43
CA LEU A 447 -5.11 -4.59 -13.00
C LEU A 447 -5.46 -5.45 -14.20
N MET A 448 -5.00 -6.71 -14.20
CA MET A 448 -5.46 -7.73 -15.15
C MET A 448 -6.12 -8.88 -14.40
N LEU A 449 -7.26 -9.38 -14.89
CA LEU A 449 -7.88 -10.61 -14.38
C LEU A 449 -7.20 -11.83 -14.99
N PHE A 450 -6.74 -12.73 -14.14
CA PHE A 450 -6.26 -14.04 -14.56
C PHE A 450 -7.44 -14.98 -14.81
N ALA A 451 -7.44 -15.64 -15.97
CA ALA A 451 -8.40 -16.67 -16.33
C ALA A 451 -7.64 -17.94 -16.71
N ALA A 452 -7.72 -18.96 -15.87
CA ALA A 452 -7.18 -20.27 -16.20
C ALA A 452 -8.00 -20.88 -17.36
N GLY A 453 -7.32 -21.24 -18.44
CA GLY A 453 -7.96 -21.89 -19.59
C GLY A 453 -7.55 -23.37 -19.68
N ARG A 454 -8.35 -24.15 -20.42
CA ARG A 454 -8.07 -25.58 -20.64
C ARG A 454 -6.83 -25.82 -21.51
N ALA A 455 -6.58 -24.93 -22.46
CA ALA A 455 -5.42 -25.01 -23.36
C ALA A 455 -4.33 -24.02 -22.93
N GLU A 456 -4.72 -22.78 -22.61
CA GLU A 456 -3.79 -21.72 -22.21
C GLU A 456 -4.41 -20.80 -21.18
N ASN A 457 -3.60 -20.30 -20.27
CA ASN A 457 -3.99 -19.27 -19.31
C ASN A 457 -4.05 -17.90 -20.00
N LEU A 458 -5.01 -17.09 -19.61
CA LEU A 458 -5.29 -15.79 -20.20
C LEU A 458 -5.21 -14.68 -19.16
N ALA A 459 -4.75 -13.50 -19.60
CA ALA A 459 -4.90 -12.24 -18.89
C ALA A 459 -5.97 -11.40 -19.60
N VAL A 460 -6.95 -10.92 -18.85
CA VAL A 460 -8.07 -10.11 -19.36
C VAL A 460 -8.06 -8.76 -18.67
N TYR A 461 -7.98 -7.67 -19.43
CA TYR A 461 -7.83 -6.33 -18.86
C TYR A 461 -8.43 -5.26 -19.77
N HIS A 462 -8.81 -4.12 -19.20
CA HIS A 462 -9.12 -2.93 -19.98
C HIS A 462 -7.84 -2.14 -20.22
N ASN A 463 -7.58 -1.67 -21.45
CA ASN A 463 -6.32 -1.01 -21.81
C ASN A 463 -6.11 0.38 -21.17
N GLY A 464 -7.14 0.93 -20.51
CA GLY A 464 -7.08 2.22 -19.80
C GLY A 464 -7.25 3.44 -20.71
N ALA A 465 -7.41 3.25 -22.03
CA ALA A 465 -7.75 4.33 -22.95
C ALA A 465 -9.20 4.78 -22.76
N GLN A 466 -9.51 6.02 -23.14
CA GLN A 466 -10.87 6.55 -23.19
C GLN A 466 -11.36 6.67 -24.64
N GLY A 467 -12.67 6.84 -24.83
CA GLY A 467 -13.26 7.04 -26.16
C GLY A 467 -13.15 5.81 -27.06
N ASP A 468 -12.90 6.02 -28.36
CA ASP A 468 -12.95 4.96 -29.37
C ASP A 468 -11.80 3.95 -29.26
N GLU A 469 -10.72 4.30 -28.57
CA GLU A 469 -9.58 3.39 -28.33
C GLU A 469 -9.75 2.51 -27.08
N ALA A 470 -10.79 2.78 -26.27
CA ALA A 470 -11.10 2.02 -25.06
C ALA A 470 -11.56 0.61 -25.40
N GLN A 471 -10.83 -0.39 -24.90
CA GLN A 471 -11.14 -1.79 -25.20
C GLN A 471 -10.68 -2.73 -24.07
N VAL A 472 -11.43 -3.83 -23.92
CA VAL A 472 -11.00 -4.98 -23.14
C VAL A 472 -10.16 -5.89 -24.02
N ARG A 473 -8.93 -6.15 -23.59
CA ARG A 473 -7.98 -7.05 -24.25
C ARG A 473 -7.94 -8.40 -23.55
N VAL A 474 -7.68 -9.44 -24.34
CA VAL A 474 -7.42 -10.80 -23.88
C VAL A 474 -6.09 -11.21 -24.49
N VAL A 475 -5.12 -11.51 -23.64
CA VAL A 475 -3.76 -11.89 -24.05
C VAL A 475 -3.42 -13.23 -23.42
N ARG A 476 -2.68 -14.08 -24.14
CA ARG A 476 -2.18 -15.32 -23.55
C ARG A 476 -1.10 -15.01 -22.53
N VAL A 477 -1.09 -15.74 -21.42
CA VAL A 477 -0.04 -15.57 -20.40
C VAL A 477 1.35 -15.88 -20.97
N SER A 478 1.44 -16.83 -21.90
CA SER A 478 2.67 -17.13 -22.65
C SER A 478 3.19 -15.93 -23.42
N GLU A 479 2.33 -15.23 -24.17
CA GLU A 479 2.69 -14.00 -24.88
C GLU A 479 3.04 -12.85 -23.93
N LEU A 480 2.34 -12.74 -22.81
CA LEU A 480 2.60 -11.71 -21.81
C LEU A 480 3.99 -11.88 -21.16
N LEU A 481 4.43 -13.13 -20.96
CA LEU A 481 5.79 -13.46 -20.48
C LEU A 481 6.89 -13.13 -21.49
N GLU A 482 6.54 -12.98 -22.77
CA GLU A 482 7.40 -12.60 -23.89
C GLU A 482 7.16 -11.15 -24.34
N SER A 483 6.45 -10.35 -23.53
CA SER A 483 6.14 -8.95 -23.85
C SER A 483 7.42 -8.16 -24.17
N PRO A 484 7.44 -7.36 -25.25
CA PRO A 484 8.57 -6.48 -25.56
C PRO A 484 8.73 -5.34 -24.55
N ASP A 485 7.63 -4.96 -23.88
CA ASP A 485 7.65 -4.00 -22.78
C ASP A 485 7.79 -4.77 -21.45
N PRO A 486 8.93 -4.61 -20.74
CA PRO A 486 9.23 -5.36 -19.52
C PRO A 486 8.30 -5.01 -18.36
N VAL A 487 7.62 -3.87 -18.38
CA VAL A 487 6.63 -3.50 -17.34
C VAL A 487 5.57 -4.58 -17.21
N TRP A 488 5.14 -5.17 -18.33
CA TRP A 488 4.01 -6.10 -18.39
C TRP A 488 4.36 -7.57 -18.16
N ILE A 489 5.63 -7.90 -17.87
CA ILE A 489 6.07 -9.30 -17.71
C ILE A 489 5.74 -9.77 -16.28
N PRO A 490 4.83 -10.75 -16.06
CA PRO A 490 4.44 -11.20 -14.72
C PRO A 490 5.46 -12.18 -14.11
N ARG A 491 6.64 -11.68 -13.78
CA ARG A 491 7.73 -12.43 -13.13
C ARG A 491 8.02 -11.86 -11.74
N ALA A 492 8.37 -12.72 -10.78
CA ALA A 492 8.64 -12.31 -9.41
C ALA A 492 9.80 -11.30 -9.31
N GLU A 493 10.74 -11.35 -10.25
CA GLU A 493 11.89 -10.44 -10.32
C GLU A 493 11.54 -9.08 -10.95
N ASN A 494 10.41 -8.97 -11.65
CA ASN A 494 10.00 -7.70 -12.26
C ASN A 494 9.53 -6.72 -11.17
N PRO A 495 10.22 -5.57 -10.98
CA PRO A 495 9.82 -4.60 -9.94
C PRO A 495 8.46 -3.96 -10.21
N TYR A 496 8.01 -3.93 -11.48
CA TYR A 496 6.71 -3.38 -11.86
C TYR A 496 5.56 -4.36 -11.61
N PHE A 497 5.85 -5.65 -11.45
CA PHE A 497 4.85 -6.67 -11.12
C PHE A 497 4.77 -6.85 -9.60
N LEU A 498 3.70 -6.34 -9.01
CA LEU A 498 3.47 -6.40 -7.56
C LEU A 498 3.04 -7.80 -7.10
N GLY A 499 2.49 -8.61 -8.02
CA GLY A 499 2.18 -10.01 -7.80
C GLY A 499 0.76 -10.41 -8.16
N VAL A 500 0.37 -11.59 -7.69
CA VAL A 500 -0.96 -12.18 -7.81
C VAL A 500 -1.76 -11.82 -6.57
N TYR A 501 -2.94 -11.24 -6.74
CA TYR A 501 -3.81 -10.81 -5.65
C TYR A 501 -5.15 -11.55 -5.70
N GLU A 502 -5.67 -11.96 -4.54
CA GLU A 502 -6.97 -12.63 -4.42
C GLU A 502 -7.95 -11.79 -3.61
N TRP A 503 -9.25 -11.97 -3.85
CA TRP A 503 -10.30 -11.17 -3.20
C TRP A 503 -10.46 -11.54 -1.72
N ASN A 504 -10.65 -10.54 -0.85
CA ASN A 504 -10.62 -10.73 0.60
C ASN A 504 -11.72 -11.65 1.15
N ARG A 505 -12.81 -11.87 0.39
CA ARG A 505 -13.89 -12.79 0.77
C ARG A 505 -13.60 -14.26 0.45
N LEU A 506 -12.48 -14.57 -0.19
CA LEU A 506 -12.04 -15.93 -0.41
C LEU A 506 -11.20 -16.39 0.78
N ARG A 507 -11.14 -17.70 1.06
CA ARG A 507 -10.25 -18.20 2.12
C ARG A 507 -8.79 -18.07 1.69
N PRO A 508 -7.89 -17.56 2.55
CA PRO A 508 -6.47 -17.50 2.24
C PRO A 508 -5.92 -18.90 1.95
N GLN A 509 -5.25 -19.07 0.82
CA GLN A 509 -4.59 -20.32 0.47
C GLN A 509 -3.12 -20.22 0.84
N ASN A 510 -2.82 -20.54 2.11
CA ASN A 510 -1.49 -20.54 2.76
C ASN A 510 -0.86 -19.14 2.87
N ALA A 511 -0.79 -18.65 4.11
CA ALA A 511 0.15 -17.60 4.52
C ALA A 511 1.52 -18.23 4.76
#